data_AF-A0A7D9LBW8-F1
#
_entry.id   AF-A0A7D9LBW8-F1
#
_cell.length_a   1.000
_cell.length_b   1.000
_cell.length_c   1.000
_cell.angle_alpha   90.00
_cell.angle_beta   90.00
_cell.angle_gamma   90.00
#
_symmetry.space_group_name_H-M   'P 1'
#
loop_
_entity.id
_entity.type
_entity.pdbx_description
1 polymer ?
#
loop_
_entity_poly.entity_id
_entity_poly.type
_entity_poly.pdbx_seq_one_letter_code
_entity_poly.pdbx_strand_id
1 'polypeptide(L)'
;MVELRYEYNENFVEPNAKTNVVIAAFTTAYARLKLYGVLYQLQERVLYYDTDSVIFVSKPDEPEPPLGPYLGQLASELKEGHITSFISGGPKNYCCKSSTKCNVTGQVTVDIPLKITRNTRTKNIETKRMRKDYRIVYDKRFIVDDYKTLSYG
;
A
#
# COMPACT_ATOMS: atom_id res chain seq x y z
N MET A 1 21.55 -46.42 -19.52
CA MET A 1 20.50 -46.54 -18.50
C MET A 1 20.97 -45.69 -17.33
N VAL A 2 20.35 -44.54 -17.08
CA VAL A 2 20.80 -43.59 -16.05
C VAL A 2 19.85 -43.72 -14.87
N GLU A 3 20.37 -44.16 -13.73
CA GLU A 3 19.64 -44.26 -12.47
C GLU A 3 19.77 -42.93 -11.75
N LEU A 4 18.65 -42.23 -11.54
CA LEU A 4 18.61 -40.95 -10.84
C LEU A 4 18.21 -41.21 -9.39
N ARG A 5 19.16 -41.05 -8.47
CA ARG A 5 18.90 -41.11 -7.02
C ARG A 5 18.76 -39.69 -6.49
N TYR A 6 17.58 -39.37 -5.97
CA TYR A 6 17.30 -38.10 -5.30
C TYR A 6 17.33 -38.34 -3.79
N GLU A 7 18.15 -37.57 -3.07
CA GLU A 7 18.12 -37.52 -1.60
C GLU A 7 17.33 -36.28 -1.17
N TYR A 8 16.36 -36.50 -0.27
CA TYR A 8 15.49 -35.45 0.22
C TYR A 8 16.28 -34.53 1.16
N ASN A 9 16.37 -33.23 0.84
CA ASN A 9 17.04 -32.26 1.70
C ASN A 9 16.16 -31.97 2.93
N GLU A 10 16.68 -32.24 4.13
CA GLU A 10 15.97 -32.05 5.40
C GLU A 10 15.56 -30.59 5.66
N ASN A 11 16.14 -29.62 4.97
CA ASN A 11 15.77 -28.20 5.04
C ASN A 11 14.61 -27.82 4.11
N PHE A 12 14.02 -28.77 3.38
CA PHE A 12 12.92 -28.50 2.47
C PHE A 12 11.63 -28.32 3.26
N VAL A 13 11.24 -27.06 3.49
CA VAL A 13 9.94 -26.72 4.05
C VAL A 13 8.87 -27.16 3.07
N GLU A 14 7.97 -28.04 3.50
CA GLU A 14 6.85 -28.47 2.66
C GLU A 14 6.05 -27.25 2.16
N PRO A 15 5.84 -27.10 0.84
CA PRO A 15 5.03 -26.04 0.32
C PRO A 15 3.61 -26.20 0.86
N ASN A 16 3.07 -25.14 1.46
CA ASN A 16 1.69 -25.12 1.92
C ASN A 16 0.76 -25.45 0.74
N ALA A 17 -0.12 -26.44 0.90
CA ALA A 17 -1.06 -26.87 -0.13
C ALA A 17 -1.98 -25.75 -0.65
N LYS A 18 -2.11 -24.64 0.10
CA LYS A 18 -2.87 -23.44 -0.29
C LYS A 18 -2.05 -22.40 -1.07
N THR A 19 -0.76 -22.63 -1.28
CA THR A 19 0.14 -21.69 -1.96
C THR A 19 0.40 -22.16 -3.38
N ASN A 20 -0.02 -21.35 -4.35
CA ASN A 20 0.26 -21.59 -5.76
C ASN A 20 0.98 -20.39 -6.36
N VAL A 21 2.29 -20.55 -6.59
CA VAL A 21 3.15 -19.48 -7.14
C VAL A 21 2.76 -19.10 -8.57
N VAL A 22 2.24 -20.06 -9.35
CA VAL A 22 1.82 -19.82 -10.74
C VAL A 22 0.58 -18.93 -10.75
N ILE A 23 -0.42 -19.26 -9.92
CA ILE A 23 -1.62 -18.42 -9.77
C ILE A 23 -1.23 -17.01 -9.30
N ALA A 24 -0.34 -16.91 -8.30
CA ALA A 24 0.13 -15.61 -7.81
C ALA A 24 0.86 -14.78 -8.89
N ALA A 25 1.64 -15.43 -9.76
CA ALA A 25 2.33 -14.77 -10.86
C ALA A 25 1.32 -14.22 -11.89
N PHE A 26 0.34 -15.03 -12.29
CA PHE A 26 -0.70 -14.60 -13.23
C PHE A 26 -1.57 -13.49 -12.66
N THR A 27 -2.05 -13.60 -11.42
CA THR A 27 -2.87 -12.55 -10.80
C THR A 27 -2.11 -11.22 -10.75
N THR A 28 -0.84 -11.24 -10.37
CA THR A 28 -0.01 -10.02 -10.33
C THR A 28 0.26 -9.47 -11.74
N ALA A 29 0.47 -10.33 -12.74
CA ALA A 29 0.66 -9.91 -14.13
C ALA A 29 -0.61 -9.24 -14.68
N TYR A 30 -1.79 -9.83 -14.45
CA TYR A 30 -3.07 -9.25 -14.85
C TYR A 30 -3.35 -7.92 -14.15
N ALA A 31 -3.05 -7.80 -12.86
CA ALA A 31 -3.17 -6.54 -12.13
C ALA A 31 -2.29 -5.44 -12.75
N ARG A 32 -1.03 -5.76 -13.12
CA ARG A 32 -0.14 -4.82 -13.81
C ARG A 32 -0.65 -4.43 -15.20
N LEU A 33 -1.20 -5.36 -15.96
CA LEU A 33 -1.78 -5.05 -17.28
C LEU A 33 -3.00 -4.12 -17.15
N LYS A 34 -3.84 -4.34 -16.13
CA LYS A 34 -4.97 -3.45 -15.82
C LYS A 34 -4.50 -2.05 -15.46
N LEU A 35 -3.52 -1.94 -14.56
CA LEU A 35 -2.90 -0.66 -14.20
C LEU A 35 -2.29 0.02 -15.42
N TYR A 36 -1.57 -0.73 -16.26
CA TYR A 36 -0.96 -0.21 -17.48
C TYR A 36 -1.98 0.39 -18.45
N GLY A 37 -3.16 -0.21 -18.60
CA GLY A 37 -4.24 0.36 -19.41
C GLY A 37 -4.67 1.76 -18.94
N VAL A 38 -4.72 1.96 -17.62
CA VAL A 38 -5.05 3.27 -17.02
C VAL A 38 -3.90 4.26 -17.24
N LEU A 39 -2.65 3.83 -17.04
CA LEU A 39 -1.47 4.65 -17.29
C LEU A 39 -1.37 5.06 -18.77
N TYR A 40 -1.73 4.17 -19.69
CA TYR A 40 -1.77 4.45 -21.12
C TYR A 40 -2.86 5.47 -21.47
N GLN A 41 -3.97 5.53 -20.75
CA GLN A 41 -4.94 6.60 -20.95
C GLN A 41 -4.43 7.95 -20.42
N LEU A 42 -3.75 7.95 -19.27
CA LEU A 42 -3.33 9.17 -18.56
C LEU A 42 -2.03 9.79 -19.07
N GLN A 43 -1.13 8.98 -19.66
CA GLN A 43 0.14 9.44 -20.24
C GLN A 43 0.94 10.34 -19.26
N GLU A 44 1.36 11.53 -19.71
CA GLU A 44 2.20 12.47 -18.95
C GLU A 44 1.51 13.07 -17.71
N ARG A 45 0.19 12.85 -17.53
CA ARG A 45 -0.54 13.36 -16.36
C ARG A 45 -0.31 12.54 -15.11
N VAL A 46 0.31 11.36 -15.20
CA VAL A 46 0.56 10.50 -14.06
C VAL A 46 1.69 11.08 -13.20
N LEU A 47 1.37 11.38 -11.93
CA LEU A 47 2.34 11.84 -10.94
C LEU A 47 2.95 10.69 -10.14
N TYR A 48 2.15 9.65 -9.85
CA TYR A 48 2.58 8.49 -9.08
C TYR A 48 1.61 7.31 -9.30
N TYR A 49 2.09 6.09 -9.12
CA TYR A 49 1.26 4.88 -9.13
C TYR A 49 1.85 3.81 -8.19
N ASP A 50 0.99 3.05 -7.52
CA ASP A 50 1.37 1.90 -6.70
C ASP A 50 0.28 0.84 -6.72
N THR A 51 0.63 -0.39 -7.11
CA THR A 51 -0.17 -1.62 -7.11
C THR A 51 -1.54 -1.54 -7.80
N ASP A 52 -2.46 -0.79 -7.24
CA ASP A 52 -3.87 -0.63 -7.60
C ASP A 52 -4.34 0.84 -7.57
N SER A 53 -3.44 1.80 -7.36
CA SER A 53 -3.73 3.23 -7.22
C SER A 53 -2.90 4.10 -8.18
N VAL A 54 -3.48 5.21 -8.63
CA VAL A 54 -2.83 6.20 -9.50
C VAL A 54 -3.15 7.61 -9.02
N ILE A 55 -2.12 8.45 -8.93
CA ILE A 55 -2.24 9.89 -8.69
C ILE A 55 -1.91 10.59 -10.00
N PHE A 56 -2.80 11.45 -10.46
CA PHE A 56 -2.66 12.15 -11.74
C PHE A 56 -3.16 13.59 -11.67
N VAL A 57 -2.76 14.39 -12.65
CA VAL A 57 -3.26 15.75 -12.86
C VAL A 57 -4.57 15.69 -13.64
N SER A 58 -5.68 16.10 -13.03
CA SER A 58 -6.94 16.29 -13.77
C SER A 58 -6.90 17.59 -14.55
N LYS A 59 -7.34 17.55 -15.82
CA LYS A 59 -7.49 18.70 -16.70
C LYS A 59 -8.90 18.65 -17.32
N PRO A 60 -9.61 19.78 -17.48
CA PRO A 60 -10.99 19.79 -17.96
C PRO A 60 -11.20 19.18 -19.35
N ASP A 61 -10.22 19.33 -20.25
CA ASP A 61 -10.34 18.94 -21.66
C ASP A 61 -9.84 17.51 -21.96
N GLU A 62 -9.39 16.76 -20.95
CA GLU A 62 -8.80 15.45 -21.16
C GLU A 62 -9.58 14.32 -20.47
N PRO A 63 -9.61 13.10 -21.04
CA PRO A 63 -10.41 12.01 -20.51
C PRO A 63 -9.91 11.58 -19.12
N GLU A 64 -10.86 11.36 -18.21
CA GLU A 64 -10.63 10.76 -16.91
C GLU A 64 -10.88 9.25 -16.94
N PRO A 65 -10.16 8.47 -16.13
CA PRO A 65 -10.40 7.04 -16.04
C PRO A 65 -11.82 6.76 -15.49
N PRO A 66 -12.55 5.79 -16.06
CA PRO A 66 -13.92 5.51 -15.66
C PRO A 66 -13.96 4.97 -14.22
N LEU A 67 -14.80 5.61 -13.39
CA LEU A 67 -15.04 5.18 -12.03
C LEU A 67 -16.24 4.23 -11.95
N GLY A 68 -16.23 3.33 -10.98
CA GLY A 68 -17.42 2.54 -10.67
C GLY A 68 -17.30 1.68 -9.41
N PRO A 69 -18.43 1.18 -8.89
CA PRO A 69 -18.50 0.50 -7.60
C PRO A 69 -18.19 -1.00 -7.65
N TYR A 70 -17.98 -1.56 -8.85
CA TYR A 70 -17.85 -3.02 -9.02
C TYR A 70 -16.40 -3.49 -8.99
N LEU A 71 -16.20 -4.78 -8.70
CA LEU A 71 -14.88 -5.40 -8.63
C LEU A 71 -14.08 -5.17 -9.92
N GLY A 72 -12.87 -4.65 -9.78
CA GLY A 72 -11.96 -4.37 -10.91
C GLY A 72 -12.21 -3.02 -11.59
N GLN A 73 -13.18 -2.22 -11.13
CA GLN A 73 -13.33 -0.82 -11.53
C GLN A 73 -12.51 0.09 -10.61
N LEU A 74 -12.20 1.28 -11.11
CA LEU A 74 -11.50 2.28 -10.32
C LEU A 74 -12.48 3.00 -9.39
N ALA A 75 -12.08 3.19 -8.15
CA ALA A 75 -12.83 3.94 -7.16
C ALA A 75 -12.05 5.19 -6.77
N SER A 76 -12.75 6.32 -6.57
CA SER A 76 -12.12 7.52 -6.01
C SER A 76 -11.85 7.29 -4.52
N GLU A 77 -10.57 7.36 -4.12
CA GLU A 77 -10.18 7.31 -2.70
C GLU A 77 -10.60 8.58 -1.93
N LEU A 78 -10.73 9.71 -2.65
CA LEU A 78 -11.19 10.96 -2.07
C LEU A 78 -12.71 11.01 -2.16
N LYS A 79 -13.38 10.95 -1.00
CA LYS A 79 -14.85 11.03 -0.89
C LYS A 79 -15.38 12.35 -1.47
N GLU A 80 -14.73 13.45 -1.07
CA GLU A 80 -15.03 14.79 -1.55
C GLU A 80 -13.72 15.56 -1.69
N GLY A 81 -13.57 16.32 -2.78
CA GLY A 81 -12.43 17.19 -3.05
C GLY A 81 -11.30 16.55 -3.88
N HIS A 82 -10.27 17.34 -4.13
CA HIS A 82 -9.11 16.97 -4.96
C HIS A 82 -7.80 17.25 -4.23
N ILE A 83 -6.71 16.66 -4.75
CA ILE A 83 -5.35 16.94 -4.29
C ILE A 83 -4.92 18.30 -4.84
N THR A 84 -4.56 19.22 -3.94
CA THR A 84 -4.09 20.57 -4.27
C THR A 84 -2.57 20.65 -4.44
N SER A 85 -1.83 19.75 -3.78
CA SER A 85 -0.37 19.69 -3.88
C SER A 85 0.11 18.28 -3.66
N PHE A 86 1.11 17.85 -4.42
CA PHE A 86 1.70 16.54 -4.36
C PHE A 86 3.23 16.65 -4.38
N ILE A 87 3.90 15.90 -3.51
CA ILE A 87 5.37 15.80 -3.44
C ILE A 87 5.72 14.32 -3.32
N SER A 88 6.68 13.85 -4.11
CA SER A 88 7.24 12.50 -4.00
C SER A 88 8.76 12.57 -3.81
N GLY A 89 9.26 11.77 -2.87
CA GLY A 89 10.69 11.51 -2.66
C GLY A 89 11.14 10.14 -3.16
N GLY A 90 10.24 9.37 -3.79
CA GLY A 90 10.50 8.03 -4.32
C GLY A 90 9.37 7.03 -4.06
N PRO A 91 9.60 5.74 -4.39
CA PRO A 91 8.62 4.68 -4.17
C PRO A 91 8.19 4.61 -2.71
N LYS A 92 6.87 4.62 -2.47
CA LYS A 92 6.23 4.61 -1.14
C LYS A 92 6.65 5.76 -0.21
N ASN A 93 7.19 6.83 -0.77
CA ASN A 93 7.54 8.04 -0.03
C ASN A 93 6.96 9.27 -0.74
N TYR A 94 5.74 9.64 -0.37
CA TYR A 94 5.03 10.77 -0.93
C TYR A 94 4.14 11.46 0.11
N CYS A 95 3.79 12.70 -0.18
CA CYS A 95 2.89 13.53 0.62
C CYS A 95 1.91 14.23 -0.32
N CYS A 96 0.64 14.27 0.05
CA CYS A 96 -0.37 15.02 -0.68
C CYS A 96 -1.17 15.92 0.28
N LYS A 97 -1.64 17.05 -0.26
CA LYS A 97 -2.52 17.97 0.45
C LYS A 97 -3.90 17.96 -0.21
N SER A 98 -4.91 17.47 0.50
CA SER A 98 -6.30 17.51 0.03
C SER A 98 -6.93 18.89 0.26
N SER A 99 -7.85 19.28 -0.62
CA SER A 99 -8.69 20.47 -0.44
C SER A 99 -9.65 20.31 0.76
N THR A 100 -10.18 19.10 0.95
CA THR A 100 -11.10 18.78 2.04
C THR A 100 -10.33 18.60 3.34
N LYS A 101 -10.79 19.27 4.40
CA LYS A 101 -10.29 19.05 5.76
C LYS A 101 -10.59 17.60 6.16
N CYS A 102 -9.57 16.75 6.23
CA CYS A 102 -9.71 15.46 6.89
C CYS A 102 -10.02 15.72 8.37
N ASN A 103 -11.29 15.56 8.76
CA ASN A 103 -11.72 15.69 10.16
C ASN A 103 -11.18 14.57 11.07
N VAL A 104 -10.48 13.58 10.52
CA VAL A 104 -9.83 12.53 11.30
C VAL A 104 -8.42 12.97 11.68
N THR A 105 -8.32 13.97 12.55
CA THR A 105 -7.04 14.31 13.21
C THR A 105 -7.02 13.66 14.58
N GLY A 106 -6.91 12.33 14.62
CA GLY A 106 -6.68 11.60 15.87
C GLY A 106 -5.18 11.47 16.13
N GLN A 107 -4.71 11.98 17.27
CA GLN A 107 -3.37 11.67 17.80
C GLN A 107 -3.52 10.44 18.68
N VAL A 108 -2.95 9.32 18.26
CA VAL A 108 -2.94 8.07 19.04
C VAL A 108 -1.55 7.87 19.62
N THR A 109 -1.47 7.87 20.94
CA THR A 109 -0.25 7.54 21.67
C THR A 109 -0.13 6.03 21.78
N VAL A 110 0.83 5.44 21.07
CA VAL A 110 1.13 4.00 21.16
C VAL A 110 2.32 3.80 22.09
N ASP A 111 2.13 2.95 23.11
CA ASP A 111 3.21 2.48 23.96
C ASP A 111 3.84 1.22 23.35
N ILE A 112 5.11 1.32 22.96
CA ILE A 112 5.87 0.25 22.33
C ILE A 112 6.86 -0.27 23.38
N PRO A 113 6.55 -1.38 24.07
CA PRO A 113 7.37 -1.87 25.18
C PRO A 113 8.79 -2.28 24.75
N LEU A 114 8.97 -2.69 23.49
CA LEU A 114 10.23 -3.23 22.96
C LEU A 114 10.64 -2.56 21.64
N LYS A 115 10.93 -1.26 21.65
CA LYS A 115 11.44 -0.56 20.47
C LYS A 115 12.94 -0.78 20.31
N ILE A 116 13.32 -1.47 19.24
CA ILE A 116 14.73 -1.58 18.82
C ILE A 116 15.19 -0.20 18.36
N THR A 117 16.22 0.32 19.02
CA THR A 117 16.78 1.65 18.76
C THR A 117 18.30 1.55 18.70
N ARG A 118 18.94 2.34 17.84
CA ARG A 118 20.40 2.41 17.81
C ARG A 118 20.87 3.58 18.65
N ASN A 119 21.75 3.32 19.61
CA ASN A 119 22.40 4.37 20.38
C ASN A 119 23.37 5.12 19.45
N THR A 120 23.16 6.43 19.26
CA THR A 120 23.90 7.24 18.29
C THR A 120 25.38 7.42 18.67
N ARG A 121 25.71 7.32 19.96
CA ARG A 121 27.09 7.49 20.46
C ARG A 121 27.86 6.18 20.45
N THR A 122 27.28 5.12 21.00
CA THR A 122 27.96 3.82 21.12
C THR A 122 27.78 2.94 19.88
N LYS A 123 26.89 3.35 18.95
CA LYS A 123 26.48 2.59 17.76
C LYS A 123 25.84 1.22 18.04
N ASN A 124 25.62 0.89 19.31
CA ASN A 124 25.02 -0.35 19.76
C ASN A 124 23.50 -0.35 19.55
N ILE A 125 22.95 -1.54 19.38
CA ILE A 125 21.51 -1.77 19.25
C ILE A 125 20.96 -2.05 20.66
N GLU A 126 19.97 -1.28 21.09
CA GLU A 126 19.35 -1.37 22.41
C GLU A 126 17.83 -1.44 22.25
N THR A 127 17.18 -2.32 22.99
CA THR A 127 15.70 -2.40 23.05
C THR A 127 15.21 -1.56 24.21
N LYS A 128 14.39 -0.54 23.95
CA LYS A 128 13.85 0.36 24.98
C LYS A 128 12.34 0.51 24.83
N ARG A 129 11.63 0.73 25.94
CA ARG A 129 10.23 1.12 25.91
C ARG A 129 10.12 2.55 25.37
N MET A 130 9.26 2.76 24.39
CA MET A 130 9.05 4.05 23.76
C MET A 130 7.57 4.33 23.63
N ARG A 131 7.16 5.50 24.11
CA ARG A 131 5.84 6.05 23.83
C ARG A 131 5.94 6.95 22.62
N LYS A 132 5.15 6.70 21.58
CA LYS A 132 5.17 7.50 20.36
C LYS A 132 3.77 7.92 19.98
N ASP A 133 3.63 9.22 19.74
CA ASP A 133 2.40 9.80 19.23
C ASP A 133 2.38 9.66 17.71
N TYR A 134 1.38 8.95 17.22
CA TYR A 134 1.11 8.82 15.80
C TYR A 134 -0.07 9.72 15.46
N ARG A 135 0.12 10.57 14.46
CA ARG A 135 -1.00 11.26 13.81
C ARG A 135 -1.57 10.30 12.78
N ILE A 136 -2.85 9.95 12.90
CA ILE A 136 -3.54 9.17 11.88
C ILE A 136 -3.79 10.12 10.69
N VAL A 137 -3.19 9.82 9.53
CA VAL A 137 -3.26 10.68 8.33
C VAL A 137 -4.06 10.00 7.21
N TYR A 138 -4.16 8.67 7.20
CA TYR A 138 -4.94 7.92 6.21
C TYR A 138 -5.65 6.76 6.87
N ASP A 139 -6.93 6.61 6.56
CA ASP A 139 -7.72 5.45 6.96
C ASP A 139 -7.94 4.53 5.75
N LYS A 140 -7.21 3.40 5.71
CA LYS A 140 -7.54 2.27 4.82
C LYS A 140 -8.46 1.25 5.51
N ARG A 141 -8.94 1.52 6.73
CA ARG A 141 -9.70 0.59 7.59
C ARG A 141 -10.73 1.33 8.45
N PHE A 142 -11.99 1.35 8.02
CA PHE A 142 -13.08 1.92 8.80
C PHE A 142 -13.05 1.38 10.24
N ILE A 143 -12.82 2.26 11.21
CA ILE A 143 -12.87 1.93 12.64
C ILE A 143 -14.35 1.88 13.00
N VAL A 144 -14.85 0.68 13.27
CA VAL A 144 -16.13 0.49 13.97
C VAL A 144 -15.83 0.60 15.47
N ASP A 145 -16.82 1.06 16.25
CA ASP A 145 -16.72 1.16 17.70
C ASP A 145 -16.04 -0.08 18.33
N ASP A 146 -15.22 0.16 19.35
CA ASP A 146 -14.39 -0.84 20.04
C ASP A 146 -13.09 -1.28 19.30
N TYR A 147 -12.48 -0.36 18.55
CA TYR A 147 -11.16 -0.54 17.87
C TYR A 147 -11.08 -1.73 16.90
N LYS A 148 -12.21 -2.28 16.46
CA LYS A 148 -12.24 -3.33 15.44
C LYS A 148 -12.04 -2.70 14.07
N THR A 149 -10.99 -3.14 13.38
CA THR A 149 -10.71 -2.73 12.00
C THR A 149 -11.26 -3.77 11.04
N LEU A 150 -12.18 -3.38 10.17
CA LEU A 150 -12.60 -4.22 9.03
C LEU A 150 -11.61 -3.99 7.87
N SER A 151 -11.18 -5.08 7.22
CA SER A 151 -10.48 -4.99 5.95
C SER A 151 -11.46 -4.56 4.86
N TYR A 152 -11.10 -3.57 4.04
CA TYR A 152 -11.80 -3.33 2.79
C TYR A 152 -11.54 -4.55 1.88
N GLY A 153 -12.61 -5.26 1.54
CA GLY A 153 -12.65 -6.43 0.66
C GLY A 153 -14.06 -6.64 0.18
#